data_AF-A0A845F5E0-F1
#
_entry.id   AF-A0A845F5E0-F1
#
_cell.length_a   1.000
_cell.length_b   1.000
_cell.length_c   1.000
_cell.angle_alpha   90.00
_cell.angle_beta   90.00
_cell.angle_gamma   90.00
#
_symmetry.space_group_name_H-M   'P 1'
#
loop_
_entity.id
_entity.type
_entity.pdbx_description
1 polymer ?
#
loop_
_entity_poly.entity_id
_entity_poly.type
_entity_poly.pdbx_seq_one_letter_code
_entity_poly.pdbx_strand_id
1 'polypeptide(L)'
;MKFFWIWNGIRIKQGLIIVAAAFFAAIILFVEGGDLAVFTNNDVPLAVDQVKSDDKRLALTFDISWGETKAIPILEELKQHNVKASFFISGAWAERHPEVVEQIAKDGHEIGNLGYRYENYTTMKDEEIKKDIIRSSEAIKKVTDEEPQLLRPPNGNFDKRVLTISDKFNYTLIHWSLDSEDWKNPGVENIVENVTKEIDPGDIILMHASDSAKQTAEALPEVIAALKKKGYSFATVSELVSNANINSKEVK
;
A
#
# COMPACT_ATOMS: atom_id res chain seq x y z
N MET A 1 52.94 0.39 -55.59
CA MET A 1 51.80 -0.08 -56.41
C MET A 1 50.56 0.72 -56.00
N LYS A 2 49.94 1.46 -56.92
CA LYS A 2 48.71 2.23 -56.63
C LYS A 2 47.51 1.27 -56.68
N PHE A 3 46.82 1.07 -55.56
CA PHE A 3 45.55 0.34 -55.54
C PHE A 3 44.45 1.26 -56.07
N PHE A 4 43.90 0.96 -57.25
CA PHE A 4 42.68 1.59 -57.74
C PHE A 4 41.47 0.82 -57.21
N TRP A 5 40.62 1.48 -56.43
CA TRP A 5 39.34 0.93 -55.99
C TRP A 5 38.30 1.16 -57.09
N ILE A 6 37.92 0.10 -57.79
CA ILE A 6 36.85 0.15 -58.79
C ILE A 6 35.53 -0.12 -58.07
N TRP A 7 34.78 0.96 -57.85
CA TRP A 7 33.48 0.93 -57.18
C TRP A 7 32.38 0.62 -58.20
N ASN A 8 31.81 -0.58 -58.11
CA ASN A 8 30.67 -0.98 -58.94
C ASN A 8 29.40 -0.34 -58.39
N GLY A 9 28.90 0.69 -59.08
CA GLY A 9 27.73 1.49 -58.68
C GLY A 9 26.47 0.66 -58.37
N ILE A 10 26.32 -0.52 -58.97
CA ILE A 10 25.19 -1.43 -58.70
C ILE A 10 25.32 -2.07 -57.31
N ARG A 11 26.52 -2.50 -56.91
CA ARG A 11 26.76 -3.08 -55.58
C ARG A 11 26.66 -2.05 -54.47
N ILE A 12 27.02 -0.80 -54.76
CA ILE A 12 26.87 0.31 -53.80
C ILE A 12 25.39 0.64 -53.58
N LYS A 13 24.58 0.67 -54.64
CA LYS A 13 23.12 0.84 -54.54
C LYS A 13 22.48 -0.28 -53.72
N GLN A 14 22.87 -1.53 -53.95
CA GLN A 14 22.37 -2.67 -53.17
C GLN A 14 22.78 -2.58 -51.69
N GLY A 15 24.02 -2.20 -51.40
CA GLY A 15 24.49 -1.98 -50.03
C GLY A 15 23.73 -0.88 -49.31
N LEU A 16 23.47 0.26 -49.98
CA LEU A 16 22.69 1.36 -49.42
C LEU A 16 21.24 0.97 -49.10
N ILE A 17 20.60 0.18 -49.96
CA ILE A 17 19.24 -0.32 -49.72
C ILE A 17 19.20 -1.24 -48.50
N ILE A 18 20.18 -2.14 -48.35
CA ILE A 18 20.25 -3.06 -47.21
C ILE A 18 20.45 -2.28 -45.91
N VAL A 19 21.34 -1.29 -45.89
CA VAL A 19 21.58 -0.45 -44.71
C VAL A 19 20.32 0.35 -44.35
N ALA A 20 19.64 0.93 -45.36
CA ALA A 20 18.40 1.66 -45.13
C ALA A 20 17.30 0.74 -44.57
N ALA A 21 17.15 -0.48 -45.10
CA ALA A 21 16.18 -1.46 -44.60
C ALA A 21 16.49 -1.92 -43.17
N ALA A 22 17.76 -2.15 -42.84
CA ALA A 22 18.19 -2.51 -41.49
C ALA A 22 17.94 -1.37 -40.49
N PHE A 23 18.19 -0.12 -40.91
CA PHE A 23 17.92 1.05 -40.09
C PHE A 23 16.41 1.24 -39.86
N PHE A 24 15.59 1.02 -40.90
CA PHE A 24 14.13 1.07 -40.78
C PHE A 24 13.58 -0.03 -39.85
N ALA A 25 14.10 -1.25 -39.96
CA ALA A 25 13.75 -2.34 -39.06
C ALA A 25 14.17 -2.07 -37.60
N ALA A 26 15.35 -1.48 -37.39
CA ALA A 26 15.80 -1.07 -36.07
C ALA A 26 14.93 0.05 -35.48
N ILE A 27 14.47 1.00 -36.29
CA ILE A 27 13.50 2.02 -35.86
C ILE A 27 12.17 1.38 -35.48
N ILE A 28 11.64 0.45 -36.29
CA ILE A 28 10.39 -0.25 -35.95
C ILE A 28 10.55 -1.01 -34.64
N LEU A 29 11.64 -1.74 -34.43
CA LEU A 29 11.91 -2.45 -33.18
C LEU A 29 12.14 -1.50 -31.99
N PHE A 30 12.70 -0.32 -32.21
CA PHE A 30 12.87 0.70 -31.18
C PHE A 30 11.53 1.37 -30.82
N VAL A 31 10.67 1.60 -31.81
CA VAL A 31 9.31 2.15 -31.64
C VAL A 31 8.33 1.12 -31.09
N GLU A 32 8.51 -0.18 -31.37
CA GLU A 32 7.75 -1.28 -30.74
C GLU A 32 8.31 -1.66 -29.36
N GLY A 33 9.60 -1.40 -29.11
CA GLY A 33 10.26 -1.64 -27.82
C GLY A 33 10.00 -0.55 -26.78
N GLY A 34 9.59 0.65 -27.21
CA GLY A 34 9.07 1.72 -26.37
C GLY A 34 7.56 1.81 -26.56
N ASP A 35 6.80 1.48 -25.52
CA ASP A 35 5.32 1.50 -25.50
C ASP A 35 4.63 0.27 -26.12
N LEU A 36 4.95 -0.92 -25.60
CA LEU A 36 3.85 -1.82 -25.20
C LEU A 36 3.17 -1.23 -23.96
N ALA A 37 2.50 -0.09 -24.16
CA ALA A 37 1.36 0.27 -23.33
C ALA A 37 0.31 -0.80 -23.63
N VAL A 38 0.42 -1.93 -22.93
CA VAL A 38 -0.73 -2.78 -22.67
C VAL A 38 -1.79 -1.81 -22.16
N PHE A 39 -2.85 -1.64 -22.94
CA PHE A 39 -4.05 -0.97 -22.48
C PHE A 39 -4.58 -1.79 -21.29
N THR A 40 -4.00 -1.57 -20.10
CA THR A 40 -4.64 -1.89 -18.84
C THR A 40 -5.89 -1.04 -18.85
N ASN A 41 -7.05 -1.68 -18.99
CA ASN A 41 -8.32 -1.00 -18.79
C ASN A 41 -8.25 -0.37 -17.39
N ASN A 42 -8.15 0.96 -17.33
CA ASN A 42 -8.14 1.75 -16.09
C ASN A 42 -9.47 1.64 -15.28
N ASP A 43 -10.37 0.74 -15.68
CA ASP A 43 -11.67 0.48 -15.07
C ASP A 43 -11.68 -0.75 -14.14
N VAL A 44 -10.55 -1.44 -13.97
CA VAL A 44 -10.46 -2.53 -12.98
C VAL A 44 -10.01 -1.94 -11.65
N PRO A 45 -10.80 -2.07 -10.57
CA PRO A 45 -10.38 -1.59 -9.26
C PRO A 45 -9.18 -2.39 -8.75
N LEU A 46 -8.18 -1.70 -8.23
CA LEU A 46 -6.92 -2.28 -7.78
C LEU A 46 -6.65 -1.99 -6.30
N ALA A 47 -5.91 -2.90 -5.67
CA ALA A 47 -5.40 -2.70 -4.33
C ALA A 47 -4.15 -1.80 -4.36
N VAL A 48 -4.07 -0.87 -3.42
CA VAL A 48 -2.87 -0.06 -3.20
C VAL A 48 -2.01 -0.72 -2.13
N ASP A 49 -0.85 -1.23 -2.52
CA ASP A 49 0.16 -1.78 -1.60
C ASP A 49 1.33 -0.82 -1.35
N GLN A 50 1.70 -0.04 -2.37
CA GLN A 50 2.75 0.96 -2.34
C GLN A 50 2.35 2.18 -3.17
N VAL A 51 2.93 3.33 -2.84
CA VAL A 51 2.78 4.55 -3.61
C VAL A 51 4.11 4.91 -4.27
N LYS A 52 4.18 5.06 -5.60
CA LYS A 52 5.42 5.50 -6.25
C LYS A 52 5.57 7.01 -6.11
N SER A 53 6.59 7.42 -5.37
CA SER A 53 6.92 8.82 -5.19
C SER A 53 8.43 9.01 -5.09
N ASP A 54 8.93 10.12 -5.65
CA ASP A 54 10.30 10.57 -5.37
C ASP A 54 10.41 11.22 -3.97
N ASP A 55 9.26 11.50 -3.35
CA ASP A 55 9.17 12.04 -2.00
C ASP A 55 9.32 10.93 -0.96
N LYS A 56 10.26 11.12 -0.02
CA LYS A 56 10.57 10.17 1.05
C LYS A 56 9.51 10.22 2.15
N ARG A 57 8.27 9.88 1.81
CA ARG A 57 7.16 9.69 2.75
C ARG A 57 6.80 8.22 2.88
N LEU A 58 6.38 7.84 4.07
CA LEU A 58 5.96 6.48 4.44
C LEU A 58 4.63 6.54 5.18
N ALA A 59 3.83 5.48 5.09
CA ALA A 59 2.64 5.30 5.92
C ALA A 59 2.86 4.18 6.93
N LEU A 60 2.81 4.52 8.22
CA LEU A 60 2.66 3.52 9.29
C LEU A 60 1.18 3.16 9.39
N THR A 61 0.88 1.86 9.30
CA THR A 61 -0.49 1.36 9.42
C THR A 61 -0.62 0.32 10.51
N PHE A 62 -1.72 0.39 11.26
CA PHE A 62 -1.97 -0.49 12.40
C PHE A 62 -3.32 -1.19 12.28
N ASP A 63 -3.32 -2.52 12.29
CA ASP A 63 -4.54 -3.32 12.30
C ASP A 63 -4.99 -3.61 13.74
N ILE A 64 -6.27 -3.33 14.03
CA ILE A 64 -6.90 -3.60 15.32
C ILE A 64 -8.19 -4.41 15.12
N SER A 65 -8.16 -5.68 15.49
CA SER A 65 -9.35 -6.56 15.47
C SER A 65 -9.82 -6.97 16.87
N TRP A 66 -8.93 -6.95 17.87
CA TRP A 66 -9.24 -7.29 19.26
C TRP A 66 -8.18 -6.77 20.23
N GLY A 67 -8.48 -6.80 21.53
CA GLY A 67 -7.55 -6.44 22.60
C GLY A 67 -7.91 -5.13 23.30
N GLU A 68 -7.26 -4.88 24.42
CA GLU A 68 -7.60 -3.80 25.37
C GLU A 68 -6.37 -2.94 25.73
N THR A 69 -5.16 -3.47 25.54
CA THR A 69 -3.97 -2.96 26.25
C THR A 69 -2.92 -2.33 25.36
N LYS A 70 -2.86 -2.70 24.07
CA LYS A 70 -1.75 -2.31 23.18
C LYS A 70 -1.97 -1.03 22.40
N ALA A 71 -3.21 -0.66 22.10
CA ALA A 71 -3.51 0.54 21.31
C ALA A 71 -3.03 1.84 22.00
N ILE A 72 -3.30 2.01 23.30
CA ILE A 72 -2.96 3.25 24.03
C ILE A 72 -1.43 3.51 24.08
N PRO A 73 -0.57 2.55 24.47
CA PRO A 73 0.88 2.76 24.42
C PRO A 73 1.40 3.11 23.01
N ILE A 74 0.83 2.53 21.96
CA ILE A 74 1.20 2.86 20.58
C ILE A 74 0.84 4.33 20.25
N LEU A 75 -0.36 4.77 20.64
CA LEU A 75 -0.78 6.17 20.44
C LEU A 75 0.13 7.14 21.21
N GLU A 76 0.52 6.79 22.43
CA GLU A 76 1.46 7.59 23.22
C GLU A 76 2.81 7.75 22.50
N GLU A 77 3.36 6.66 21.96
CA GLU A 77 4.63 6.71 21.22
C GLU A 77 4.53 7.52 19.93
N LEU A 78 3.45 7.35 19.16
CA LEU A 78 3.20 8.17 17.96
C LEU A 78 3.11 9.66 18.30
N LYS A 79 2.42 10.01 19.39
CA LYS A 79 2.27 11.38 19.88
C LYS A 79 3.60 11.98 20.33
N GLN A 80 4.39 11.24 21.12
CA GLN A 80 5.71 11.66 21.57
C GLN A 80 6.64 11.97 20.40
N HIS A 81 6.53 11.21 19.31
CA HIS A 81 7.36 11.38 18.13
C HIS A 81 6.76 12.31 17.06
N ASN A 82 5.58 12.88 17.32
CA ASN A 82 4.81 13.72 16.39
C ASN A 82 4.62 13.04 15.02
N VAL A 83 4.14 11.79 15.03
CA VAL A 83 3.88 10.99 13.83
C VAL A 83 2.39 10.73 13.71
N LYS A 84 1.83 10.97 12.52
CA LYS A 84 0.48 10.53 12.15
C LYS A 84 0.57 9.17 11.45
N ALA A 85 -0.49 8.39 11.58
CA ALA A 85 -0.57 7.01 11.11
C ALA A 85 -2.01 6.70 10.70
N SER A 86 -2.23 5.57 10.06
CA SER A 86 -3.57 5.08 9.69
C SER A 86 -3.90 3.80 10.46
N PHE A 87 -5.04 3.78 11.14
CA PHE A 87 -5.51 2.63 11.91
C PHE A 87 -6.65 1.95 11.17
N PHE A 88 -6.48 0.68 10.80
CA PHE A 88 -7.57 -0.13 10.26
C PHE A 88 -8.25 -0.84 11.42
N ILE A 89 -9.51 -0.51 11.64
CA ILE A 89 -10.23 -0.89 12.85
C ILE A 89 -11.40 -1.81 12.52
N SER A 90 -11.52 -2.89 13.28
CA SER A 90 -12.70 -3.75 13.22
C SER A 90 -13.90 -3.04 13.82
N GLY A 91 -15.03 -2.99 13.12
CA GLY A 91 -16.25 -2.36 13.64
C GLY A 91 -16.74 -2.97 14.95
N ALA A 92 -16.60 -4.30 15.13
CA ALA A 92 -16.98 -4.96 16.38
C ALA A 92 -16.04 -4.61 17.54
N TRP A 93 -14.79 -4.24 17.27
CA TRP A 93 -13.88 -3.71 18.27
C TRP A 93 -14.20 -2.24 18.57
N ALA A 94 -14.50 -1.44 17.54
CA ALA A 94 -14.85 -0.03 17.70
C ALA A 94 -16.09 0.19 18.60
N GLU A 95 -17.13 -0.64 18.48
CA GLU A 95 -18.31 -0.56 19.35
C GLU A 95 -18.00 -0.84 20.83
N ARG A 96 -16.96 -1.62 21.10
CA ARG A 96 -16.58 -2.04 22.45
C ARG A 96 -15.59 -1.09 23.13
N HIS A 97 -14.83 -0.33 22.34
CA HIS A 97 -13.79 0.59 22.83
C HIS A 97 -13.94 1.99 22.20
N PRO A 98 -15.14 2.60 22.30
CA PRO A 98 -15.41 3.87 21.64
C PRO A 98 -14.44 4.97 22.08
N GLU A 99 -14.03 4.98 23.35
CA GLU A 99 -13.08 5.94 23.89
C GLU A 99 -11.69 5.87 23.22
N VAL A 100 -11.21 4.66 22.89
CA VAL A 100 -9.92 4.49 22.22
C VAL A 100 -10.01 4.95 20.77
N VAL A 101 -11.09 4.60 20.08
CA VAL A 101 -11.31 5.01 18.67
C VAL A 101 -11.48 6.53 18.57
N GLU A 102 -12.23 7.15 19.48
CA GLU A 102 -12.32 8.62 19.57
C GLU A 102 -10.96 9.25 19.79
N GLN A 103 -10.11 8.65 20.64
CA GLN A 103 -8.76 9.15 20.87
C GLN A 103 -7.90 9.05 19.60
N ILE A 104 -7.97 7.94 18.85
CA ILE A 104 -7.28 7.78 17.56
C ILE A 104 -7.64 8.95 16.62
N ALA A 105 -8.93 9.23 16.46
CA ALA A 105 -9.41 10.32 15.61
C ALA A 105 -8.97 11.71 16.15
N LYS A 106 -9.14 11.97 17.45
CA LYS A 106 -8.79 13.26 18.10
C LYS A 106 -7.29 13.55 18.06
N ASP A 107 -6.45 12.53 18.16
CA ASP A 107 -5.01 12.64 17.99
C ASP A 107 -4.62 12.82 16.51
N GLY A 108 -5.57 12.87 15.58
CA GLY A 108 -5.37 13.22 14.17
C GLY A 108 -4.83 12.07 13.32
N HIS A 109 -5.04 10.84 13.75
CA HIS A 109 -4.74 9.65 12.96
C HIS A 109 -5.90 9.36 12.00
N GLU A 110 -5.60 8.76 10.85
CA GLU A 110 -6.62 8.32 9.90
C GLU A 110 -7.23 6.99 10.36
N ILE A 111 -8.54 6.82 10.15
CA ILE A 111 -9.23 5.57 10.46
C ILE A 111 -9.72 4.91 9.16
N GLY A 112 -9.30 3.66 8.96
CA GLY A 112 -9.75 2.77 7.92
C GLY A 112 -10.63 1.64 8.46
N ASN A 113 -11.36 0.99 7.57
CA ASN A 113 -12.25 -0.12 7.87
C ASN A 113 -11.49 -1.46 7.76
N LEU A 114 -11.60 -2.32 8.79
CA LEU A 114 -11.01 -3.69 8.80
C LEU A 114 -12.11 -4.77 8.80
N GLY A 115 -13.33 -4.43 8.37
CA GLY A 115 -14.51 -5.28 8.48
C GLY A 115 -15.08 -5.37 9.89
N TYR A 116 -16.27 -5.96 10.02
CA TYR A 116 -16.95 -6.05 11.32
C TYR A 116 -16.54 -7.32 12.08
N ARG A 117 -16.71 -8.51 11.48
CA ARG A 117 -16.48 -9.81 12.16
C ARG A 117 -15.04 -10.30 12.13
N TYR A 118 -14.17 -9.66 11.35
CA TYR A 118 -12.80 -10.10 11.07
C TYR A 118 -12.72 -11.51 10.44
N GLU A 119 -13.64 -11.81 9.51
CA GLU A 119 -13.69 -13.06 8.76
C GLU A 119 -13.09 -12.91 7.35
N ASN A 120 -12.52 -13.98 6.81
CA ASN A 120 -11.88 -13.93 5.50
C ASN A 120 -12.91 -13.75 4.37
N TYR A 121 -12.89 -12.57 3.74
CA TYR A 121 -13.83 -12.19 2.70
C TYR A 121 -13.81 -13.12 1.47
N THR A 122 -12.69 -13.76 1.14
CA THR A 122 -12.63 -14.69 -0.01
C THR A 122 -13.48 -15.95 0.19
N THR A 123 -13.81 -16.26 1.45
CA THR A 123 -14.66 -17.40 1.82
C THR A 123 -16.13 -17.04 1.97
N MET A 124 -16.46 -15.75 1.93
CA MET A 124 -17.80 -15.21 2.15
C MET A 124 -18.55 -14.97 0.84
N LYS A 125 -19.88 -14.96 0.92
CA LYS A 125 -20.73 -14.54 -0.20
C LYS A 125 -20.71 -13.02 -0.34
N ASP A 126 -20.91 -12.52 -1.55
CA ASP A 126 -20.88 -11.08 -1.86
C ASP A 126 -21.77 -10.25 -0.92
N GLU A 127 -23.01 -10.70 -0.67
CA GLU A 127 -23.95 -10.01 0.22
C GLU A 127 -23.50 -9.98 1.68
N GLU A 128 -22.73 -10.98 2.12
CA GLU A 128 -22.18 -11.02 3.48
C GLU A 128 -21.02 -10.02 3.61
N ILE A 129 -20.14 -9.94 2.60
CA ILE A 129 -19.05 -8.97 2.53
C ILE A 129 -19.62 -7.54 2.59
N LYS A 130 -20.65 -7.25 1.78
CA LYS A 130 -21.32 -5.93 1.77
C LYS A 130 -21.86 -5.56 3.15
N LYS A 131 -22.59 -6.48 3.78
CA LYS A 131 -23.17 -6.24 5.12
C LYS A 131 -22.09 -6.04 6.17
N ASP A 132 -20.99 -6.79 6.09
CA ASP A 132 -19.88 -6.68 7.02
C ASP A 132 -19.16 -5.32 6.89
N ILE A 133 -18.87 -4.88 5.66
CA ILE A 133 -18.25 -3.57 5.39
C ILE A 133 -19.15 -2.43 5.88
N ILE A 134 -20.44 -2.43 5.51
CA ILE A 134 -21.41 -1.38 5.87
C ILE A 134 -21.55 -1.30 7.39
N ARG A 135 -21.77 -2.43 8.05
CA ARG A 135 -21.93 -2.47 9.51
C ARG A 135 -20.68 -1.97 10.23
N SER A 136 -19.50 -2.31 9.72
CA SER A 136 -18.24 -1.80 10.26
C SER A 136 -18.13 -0.28 10.10
N SER A 137 -18.48 0.24 8.92
CA SER A 137 -18.51 1.69 8.65
C SER A 137 -19.45 2.43 9.59
N GLU A 138 -20.68 1.91 9.77
CA GLU A 138 -21.67 2.48 10.69
C GLU A 138 -21.18 2.50 12.14
N ALA A 139 -20.53 1.41 12.58
CA ALA A 139 -19.95 1.32 13.91
C ALA A 139 -18.84 2.36 14.13
N ILE A 140 -17.92 2.52 13.17
CA ILE A 140 -16.85 3.52 13.24
C ILE A 140 -17.44 4.93 13.22
N LYS A 141 -18.30 5.23 12.25
CA LYS A 141 -18.94 6.55 12.09
C LYS A 141 -19.73 6.97 13.31
N LYS A 142 -20.39 6.04 14.00
CA LYS A 142 -21.11 6.34 15.24
C LYS A 142 -20.20 6.83 16.37
N VAL A 143 -18.94 6.45 16.35
CA VAL A 143 -17.96 6.80 17.38
C VAL A 143 -17.16 8.05 17.00
N THR A 144 -16.81 8.20 15.71
CA THR A 144 -15.90 9.25 15.25
C THR A 144 -16.60 10.41 14.53
N ASP A 145 -17.88 10.25 14.18
CA ASP A 145 -18.62 11.08 13.20
C ASP A 145 -17.98 11.11 11.79
N GLU A 146 -16.99 10.24 11.54
CA GLU A 146 -16.25 10.15 10.28
C GLU A 146 -16.53 8.82 9.58
N GLU A 147 -16.75 8.88 8.27
CA GLU A 147 -16.97 7.68 7.46
C GLU A 147 -15.66 7.24 6.81
N PRO A 148 -15.12 6.06 7.17
CA PRO A 148 -13.84 5.60 6.63
C PRO A 148 -13.95 5.42 5.10
N GLN A 149 -12.94 5.89 4.37
CA GLN A 149 -12.84 5.76 2.90
C GLN A 149 -11.85 4.65 2.47
N LEU A 150 -11.07 4.13 3.43
CA LEU A 150 -10.08 3.08 3.20
C LEU A 150 -10.61 1.76 3.77
N LEU A 151 -10.36 0.67 3.04
CA LEU A 151 -10.68 -0.69 3.49
C LEU A 151 -9.42 -1.54 3.42
N ARG A 152 -9.11 -2.25 4.51
CA ARG A 152 -8.17 -3.37 4.50
C ARG A 152 -8.96 -4.65 4.79
N PRO A 153 -8.97 -5.63 3.87
CA PRO A 153 -9.68 -6.89 4.11
C PRO A 153 -9.07 -7.65 5.29
N PRO A 154 -9.88 -8.34 6.11
CA PRO A 154 -9.37 -9.18 7.19
C PRO A 154 -8.32 -10.18 6.70
N ASN A 155 -7.20 -10.27 7.41
CA ASN A 155 -6.04 -11.10 7.06
C ASN A 155 -5.32 -10.71 5.75
N GLY A 156 -5.64 -9.55 5.15
CA GLY A 156 -5.10 -9.11 3.86
C GLY A 156 -5.58 -9.94 2.67
N ASN A 157 -6.56 -10.82 2.84
CA ASN A 157 -7.04 -11.71 1.78
C ASN A 157 -8.16 -11.06 0.97
N PHE A 158 -8.00 -10.99 -0.34
CA PHE A 158 -9.02 -10.49 -1.26
C PHE A 158 -8.94 -11.17 -2.63
N ASP A 159 -10.07 -11.16 -3.34
CA ASP A 159 -10.20 -11.59 -4.73
C ASP A 159 -10.82 -10.45 -5.57
N LYS A 160 -11.03 -10.68 -6.86
CA LYS A 160 -11.67 -9.68 -7.75
C LYS A 160 -13.06 -9.25 -7.28
N ARG A 161 -13.81 -10.14 -6.59
CA ARG A 161 -15.14 -9.80 -6.06
C ARG A 161 -15.00 -8.80 -4.92
N VAL A 162 -14.06 -9.03 -3.99
CA VAL A 162 -13.80 -8.12 -2.86
C VAL A 162 -13.40 -6.74 -3.39
N LEU A 163 -12.49 -6.65 -4.35
CA LEU A 163 -12.12 -5.37 -4.99
C LEU A 163 -13.32 -4.66 -5.61
N THR A 164 -14.10 -5.37 -6.42
CA THR A 164 -15.28 -4.82 -7.10
C THR A 164 -16.35 -4.38 -6.10
N ILE A 165 -16.54 -5.11 -5.00
CA ILE A 165 -17.47 -4.71 -3.95
C ILE A 165 -16.94 -3.46 -3.26
N SER A 166 -15.67 -3.43 -2.85
CA SER A 166 -15.06 -2.28 -2.17
C SER A 166 -15.22 -0.99 -2.98
N ASP A 167 -14.90 -1.03 -4.27
CA ASP A 167 -15.04 0.08 -5.20
C ASP A 167 -16.49 0.58 -5.33
N LYS A 168 -17.46 -0.33 -5.43
CA LYS A 168 -18.90 0.02 -5.46
C LYS A 168 -19.40 0.73 -4.20
N PHE A 169 -18.70 0.56 -3.08
CA PHE A 169 -18.98 1.25 -1.81
C PHE A 169 -18.03 2.43 -1.58
N ASN A 170 -17.34 2.90 -2.62
CA ASN A 170 -16.37 4.01 -2.60
C ASN A 170 -15.18 3.79 -1.65
N TYR A 171 -14.82 2.53 -1.39
CA TYR A 171 -13.62 2.21 -0.63
C TYR A 171 -12.41 2.06 -1.55
N THR A 172 -11.30 2.70 -1.17
CA THR A 172 -9.98 2.32 -1.68
C THR A 172 -9.45 1.14 -0.89
N LEU A 173 -9.14 0.03 -1.56
CA LEU A 173 -8.60 -1.15 -0.90
C LEU A 173 -7.09 -0.96 -0.65
N ILE A 174 -6.69 -1.01 0.61
CA ILE A 174 -5.31 -0.81 1.05
C ILE A 174 -4.70 -2.12 1.54
N HIS A 175 -3.56 -2.48 0.95
CA HIS A 175 -2.70 -3.56 1.40
C HIS A 175 -1.43 -2.96 2.04
N TRP A 176 -0.28 -3.59 1.88
CA TRP A 176 1.00 -3.15 2.39
C TRP A 176 2.11 -3.68 1.49
N SER A 177 3.18 -2.91 1.36
CA SER A 177 4.41 -3.31 0.67
C SER A 177 5.42 -3.92 1.63
N LEU A 178 5.36 -3.55 2.91
CA LEU A 178 6.28 -4.01 3.95
C LEU A 178 5.50 -4.57 5.16
N ASP A 179 5.84 -5.78 5.59
CA ASP A 179 5.31 -6.41 6.81
C ASP A 179 6.37 -6.41 7.92
N SER A 180 6.02 -5.85 9.08
CA SER A 180 6.90 -5.86 10.27
C SER A 180 7.02 -7.25 10.91
N GLU A 181 6.07 -8.14 10.65
CA GLU A 181 5.86 -9.42 11.30
C GLU A 181 5.70 -9.34 12.84
N ASP A 182 5.30 -8.18 13.36
CA ASP A 182 5.16 -7.91 14.80
C ASP A 182 4.15 -8.84 15.50
N TRP A 183 3.14 -9.32 14.78
CA TRP A 183 2.17 -10.31 15.24
C TRP A 183 2.80 -11.66 15.64
N LYS A 184 3.99 -11.98 15.11
CA LYS A 184 4.77 -13.18 15.51
C LYS A 184 5.55 -12.97 16.81
N ASN A 185 5.64 -11.74 17.31
CA ASN A 185 6.47 -11.33 18.44
C ASN A 185 7.96 -11.74 18.28
N PRO A 186 8.62 -11.40 17.16
CA PRO A 186 9.97 -11.89 16.86
C PRO A 186 11.08 -11.26 17.71
N GLY A 187 10.76 -10.27 18.56
CA GLY A 187 11.71 -9.43 19.28
C GLY A 187 11.82 -8.04 18.66
N VAL A 188 12.06 -7.03 19.50
CA VAL A 188 12.11 -5.61 19.11
C VAL A 188 13.12 -5.37 17.99
N GLU A 189 14.35 -5.87 18.13
CA GLU A 189 15.41 -5.71 17.12
C GLU A 189 15.00 -6.28 15.76
N ASN A 190 14.29 -7.42 15.73
CA ASN A 190 13.82 -8.03 14.50
C ASN A 190 12.68 -7.23 13.86
N ILE A 191 11.77 -6.66 14.65
CA ILE A 191 10.73 -5.74 14.13
C ILE A 191 11.40 -4.53 13.47
N VAL A 192 12.39 -3.94 14.14
CA VAL A 192 13.15 -2.80 13.60
C VAL A 192 13.89 -3.18 12.32
N GLU A 193 14.56 -4.34 12.29
CA GLU A 193 15.26 -4.80 11.07
C GLU A 193 14.27 -5.02 9.92
N ASN A 194 13.19 -5.75 10.14
CA ASN A 194 12.17 -6.04 9.12
C ASN A 194 11.64 -4.76 8.47
N VAL A 195 11.38 -3.73 9.29
CA VAL A 195 10.85 -2.45 8.80
C VAL A 195 11.89 -1.58 8.13
N THR A 196 13.15 -1.64 8.55
CA THR A 196 14.14 -0.67 8.10
C THR A 196 15.05 -1.19 6.98
N LYS A 197 15.16 -2.50 6.78
CA LYS A 197 16.14 -3.10 5.86
C LYS A 197 15.84 -2.82 4.38
N GLU A 198 14.60 -3.03 3.96
CA GLU A 198 14.16 -2.93 2.56
C GLU A 198 13.09 -1.84 2.40
N ILE A 199 13.33 -0.67 2.97
CA ILE A 199 12.38 0.46 2.95
C ILE A 199 12.61 1.39 1.76
N ASP A 200 11.55 1.61 0.99
CA ASP A 200 11.49 2.48 -0.18
C ASP A 200 10.50 3.64 0.01
N PRO A 201 10.69 4.77 -0.70
CA PRO A 201 9.73 5.86 -0.73
C PRO A 201 8.31 5.38 -1.10
N GLY A 202 7.35 5.78 -0.28
CA GLY A 202 5.94 5.44 -0.44
C GLY A 202 5.53 4.04 0.01
N ASP A 203 6.36 3.37 0.81
CA ASP A 203 5.94 2.14 1.48
C ASP A 203 4.80 2.36 2.47
N ILE A 204 3.88 1.38 2.45
CA ILE A 204 2.82 1.21 3.44
C ILE A 204 3.26 0.04 4.34
N ILE A 205 3.54 0.37 5.60
CA ILE A 205 4.10 -0.55 6.60
C ILE A 205 2.96 -1.16 7.41
N LEU A 206 2.84 -2.49 7.42
CA LEU A 206 1.90 -3.21 8.27
C LEU A 206 2.47 -3.44 9.67
N MET A 207 1.74 -2.98 10.68
CA MET A 207 1.90 -3.28 12.09
C MET A 207 0.53 -3.60 12.70
N HIS A 208 0.51 -4.04 13.95
CA HIS A 208 -0.70 -4.39 14.68
C HIS A 208 -0.76 -3.65 16.02
N ALA A 209 -1.95 -3.17 16.36
CA ALA A 209 -2.27 -2.61 17.69
C ALA A 209 -3.21 -3.51 18.50
N SER A 210 -3.44 -4.74 18.02
CA SER A 210 -4.16 -5.78 18.76
C SER A 210 -3.28 -6.38 19.87
N ASP A 211 -3.90 -6.97 20.91
CA ASP A 211 -3.15 -7.51 22.07
C ASP A 211 -2.20 -8.68 21.74
N SER A 212 -2.30 -9.26 20.54
CA SER A 212 -1.31 -10.21 20.00
C SER A 212 0.07 -9.60 19.77
N ALA A 213 0.14 -8.30 19.49
CA ALA A 213 1.35 -7.58 19.10
C ALA A 213 2.01 -6.98 20.35
N LYS A 214 2.76 -7.81 21.07
CA LYS A 214 3.21 -7.47 22.43
C LYS A 214 4.34 -6.44 22.44
N GLN A 215 5.10 -6.39 21.35
CA GLN A 215 6.38 -5.69 21.23
C GLN A 215 6.32 -4.44 20.33
N THR A 216 5.19 -4.20 19.64
CA THR A 216 5.06 -3.11 18.66
C THR A 216 5.29 -1.74 19.27
N ALA A 217 4.68 -1.47 20.44
CA ALA A 217 4.88 -0.22 21.17
C ALA A 217 6.35 0.01 21.55
N GLU A 218 7.06 -1.04 21.97
CA GLU A 218 8.48 -0.96 22.37
C GLU A 218 9.41 -0.76 21.17
N ALA A 219 9.09 -1.35 20.01
CA ALA A 219 9.87 -1.18 18.78
C ALA A 219 9.63 0.15 18.07
N LEU A 220 8.48 0.79 18.30
CA LEU A 220 8.05 1.96 17.55
C LEU A 220 9.01 3.17 17.63
N PRO A 221 9.58 3.52 18.80
CA PRO A 221 10.57 4.60 18.91
C PRO A 221 11.80 4.36 18.02
N GLU A 222 12.31 3.13 18.03
CA GLU A 222 13.50 2.75 17.26
C GLU A 222 13.20 2.73 15.75
N VAL A 223 12.04 2.20 15.35
CA VAL A 223 11.56 2.26 13.96
C VAL A 223 11.48 3.71 13.48
N ILE A 224 10.79 4.57 14.23
CA ILE A 224 10.60 5.98 13.87
C ILE A 224 11.94 6.70 13.77
N ALA A 225 12.82 6.51 14.76
CA ALA A 225 14.13 7.14 14.77
C ALA A 225 15.01 6.67 13.60
N ALA A 226 15.02 5.37 13.29
CA ALA A 226 15.79 4.81 12.19
C ALA A 226 15.31 5.33 10.83
N LEU A 227 14.00 5.39 10.60
CA LEU A 227 13.40 5.89 9.36
C LEU A 227 13.63 7.40 9.19
N LYS A 228 13.45 8.20 10.24
CA LYS A 228 13.79 9.65 10.21
C LYS A 228 15.26 9.88 9.91
N LYS A 229 16.17 9.07 10.49
CA LYS A 229 17.61 9.14 10.21
C LYS A 229 17.96 8.86 8.74
N LYS A 230 17.16 8.03 8.06
CA LYS A 230 17.27 7.78 6.61
C LYS A 230 16.64 8.88 5.74
N GLY A 231 16.06 9.91 6.36
CA GLY A 231 15.45 11.06 5.71
C GLY A 231 13.99 10.84 5.32
N TYR A 232 13.31 9.83 5.89
CA TYR A 232 11.89 9.63 5.68
C TYR A 232 11.04 10.50 6.61
N SER A 233 9.89 10.91 6.10
CA SER A 233 8.80 11.53 6.85
C SER A 233 7.57 10.63 6.83
N PHE A 234 6.59 10.90 7.69
CA PHE A 234 5.40 10.06 7.84
C PHE A 234 4.16 10.82 7.41
N ALA A 235 3.23 10.10 6.79
CA ALA A 235 1.93 10.59 6.35
C ALA A 235 0.87 9.52 6.62
N THR A 236 -0.40 9.92 6.63
CA THR A 236 -1.51 8.95 6.55
C THR A 236 -1.53 8.30 5.17
N VAL A 237 -2.23 7.18 5.01
CA VAL A 237 -2.37 6.50 3.72
C VAL A 237 -3.04 7.41 2.70
N SER A 238 -4.12 8.12 3.05
CA SER A 238 -4.75 9.07 2.11
C SER A 238 -3.83 10.21 1.70
N GLU A 239 -3.02 10.74 2.62
CA GLU A 239 -2.02 11.76 2.30
C GLU A 239 -0.93 11.22 1.37
N LEU A 240 -0.53 9.96 1.56
CA LEU A 240 0.45 9.30 0.70
C LEU A 240 -0.11 9.11 -0.71
N VAL A 241 -1.33 8.58 -0.83
CA VAL A 241 -2.01 8.29 -2.11
C VAL A 241 -2.34 9.57 -2.88
N SER A 242 -2.82 10.63 -2.20
CA SER A 242 -3.25 11.87 -2.86
C SER A 242 -2.10 12.65 -3.53
N ASN A 243 -0.85 12.36 -3.16
CA ASN A 243 0.32 13.12 -3.60
C ASN A 243 1.19 12.40 -4.65
N ALA A 244 0.70 11.32 -5.27
CA ALA A 244 1.59 10.43 -6.02
C ALA A 244 0.96 9.66 -7.18
N ASN A 245 1.83 9.07 -8.01
CA ASN A 245 1.47 8.09 -9.04
C ASN A 245 1.34 6.71 -8.37
N ILE A 246 0.14 6.14 -8.36
CA ILE A 246 -0.17 4.92 -7.60
C ILE A 246 0.39 3.68 -8.31
N ASN A 247 1.06 2.81 -7.56
CA ASN A 247 1.46 1.48 -8.00
C ASN A 247 0.42 0.48 -7.47
N SER A 248 -0.06 -0.39 -8.33
CA SER A 248 -1.28 -1.15 -8.05
C SER A 248 -1.09 -2.64 -8.31
N LYS A 249 -1.47 -3.49 -7.36
CA LYS A 249 -1.34 -4.94 -7.51
C LYS A 249 -2.57 -5.53 -8.18
N GLU A 250 -2.40 -6.06 -9.39
CA GLU A 250 -3.45 -6.81 -10.08
C GLU A 250 -3.71 -8.15 -9.38
N VAL A 251 -4.96 -8.42 -9.05
CA VAL A 251 -5.39 -9.74 -8.60
C VAL A 251 -5.49 -10.65 -9.82
N LYS A 252 -4.61 -11.65 -9.91
CA LYS A 252 -4.67 -12.67 -10.97
C LYS A 252 -5.88 -13.58 -10.78
#